data_AF-A0A958RCY9-F1
#
_entry.id   AF-A0A958RCY9-F1
#
_cell.length_a   1.000
_cell.length_b   1.000
_cell.length_c   1.000
_cell.angle_alpha   90.00
_cell.angle_beta   90.00
_cell.angle_gamma   90.00
#
_symmetry.space_group_name_H-M   'P 1'
#
loop_
_entity.id
_entity.type
_entity.pdbx_description
1 polymer ?
#
loop_
_entity_poly.entity_id
_entity_poly.type
_entity_poly.pdbx_seq_one_letter_code
_entity_poly.pdbx_strand_id
1 'polypeptide(L)'
;SPVILNFKALNARLEGFGIKGSEVSAAVKRLSFKWIGRPEVTQLSGGFRYTPNGMQFSDLSVATPQSAISGELAFTYDREDLADFVNKVNISARFEDAVIAFDEANLFYNGFGSGKKAAFSSGFSGVLNGLEVHDLRMVSGGTAINGDFRFDNLFAKAEPFKVAASIRESSSSYRELITALPGILGNSLPASLDKLGRF
;
A
#
# COMPACT_ATOMS: atom_id res chain seq x y z
N SER A 1 13.17 21.52 -11.33
CA SER A 1 14.02 21.02 -10.23
C SER A 1 13.41 19.75 -9.69
N PRO A 2 14.15 18.66 -9.46
CA PRO A 2 13.56 17.49 -8.83
C PRO A 2 13.11 17.88 -7.42
N VAL A 3 11.90 17.50 -7.04
CA VAL A 3 11.42 17.72 -5.68
C VAL A 3 12.17 16.76 -4.77
N ILE A 4 13.20 17.30 -4.13
CA ILE A 4 13.82 16.75 -2.92
C ILE A 4 12.70 16.63 -1.89
N LEU A 5 12.60 15.47 -1.23
CA LEU A 5 11.63 15.17 -0.15
C LEU A 5 11.22 16.42 0.64
N ASN A 6 9.97 16.86 0.48
CA ASN A 6 9.46 18.10 1.08
C ASN A 6 8.39 17.77 2.12
N PHE A 7 8.86 17.57 3.35
CA PHE A 7 8.01 17.37 4.51
C PHE A 7 7.78 18.70 5.23
N LYS A 8 6.52 18.95 5.60
CA LYS A 8 6.10 20.06 6.46
C LYS A 8 5.55 19.53 7.77
N ALA A 9 5.62 20.33 8.83
CA ALA A 9 5.08 20.00 10.15
C ALA A 9 5.54 18.61 10.66
N LEU A 10 6.83 18.30 10.44
CA LEU A 10 7.45 17.08 10.94
C LEU A 10 7.55 17.15 12.47
N ASN A 11 6.88 16.23 13.16
CA ASN A 11 6.95 16.08 14.60
C ASN A 11 7.32 14.62 14.91
N ALA A 12 8.34 14.40 15.73
CA ALA A 12 8.80 13.07 16.08
C ALA A 12 9.12 12.96 17.57
N ARG A 13 8.68 11.86 18.18
CA ARG A 13 9.12 11.38 19.49
C ARG A 13 9.71 9.99 19.31
N LEU A 14 11.03 9.92 19.50
CA LEU A 14 11.82 8.71 19.37
C LEU A 14 12.40 8.34 20.74
N GLU A 15 12.50 7.04 21.01
CA GLU A 15 13.17 6.52 22.20
C GLU A 15 14.25 5.53 21.77
N GLY A 16 15.38 5.51 22.49
CA GLY A 16 16.50 4.62 22.18
C GLY A 16 17.09 4.82 20.78
N PHE A 17 17.05 6.06 20.25
CA PHE A 17 17.68 6.38 18.98
C PHE A 17 19.19 6.09 19.05
N GLY A 18 19.69 5.27 18.14
CA GLY A 18 21.08 4.84 18.11
C GLY A 18 21.61 4.72 16.69
N ILE A 19 22.89 5.06 16.54
CA ILE A 19 23.66 4.83 15.32
C ILE A 19 24.85 3.96 15.71
N LYS A 20 24.98 2.78 15.09
CA LYS A 20 26.10 1.86 15.30
C LYS A 20 26.71 1.47 13.96
N GLY A 21 27.81 2.15 13.60
CA GLY A 21 28.38 2.03 12.26
C GLY A 21 27.39 2.54 11.22
N SER A 22 26.93 1.65 10.33
CA SER A 22 25.92 1.93 9.30
C SER A 22 24.49 1.57 9.72
N GLU A 23 24.29 1.02 10.91
CA GLU A 23 22.98 0.69 11.45
C GLU A 23 22.36 1.90 12.16
N VAL A 24 21.08 2.15 11.90
CA VAL A 24 20.27 3.15 12.59
C VAL A 24 19.03 2.47 13.17
N SER A 25 18.72 2.72 14.43
CA SER A 25 17.54 2.14 15.07
C SER A 25 16.86 3.14 16.00
N ALA A 26 15.54 3.04 16.14
CA ALA A 26 14.77 3.80 17.12
C ALA A 26 13.42 3.14 17.40
N ALA A 27 12.91 3.28 18.62
CA ALA A 27 11.49 3.09 18.89
C ALA A 27 10.75 4.39 18.54
N VAL A 28 9.95 4.36 17.48
CA VAL A 28 9.11 5.50 17.08
C VAL A 28 7.86 5.48 17.93
N LYS A 29 7.76 6.37 18.92
CA LYS A 29 6.56 6.50 19.76
C LYS A 29 5.47 7.30 19.06
N ARG A 30 5.88 8.31 18.29
CA ARG A 30 4.99 9.12 17.46
C ARG A 30 5.80 9.83 16.39
N LEU A 31 5.35 9.72 15.15
CA LEU A 31 5.84 10.51 14.02
C LEU A 31 4.62 11.06 13.26
N SER A 32 4.64 12.33 12.89
CA SER A 32 3.61 12.93 12.03
C SER A 32 4.26 13.92 11.07
N PHE A 33 3.78 13.97 9.84
CA PHE A 33 4.28 14.89 8.83
C PHE A 33 3.28 15.09 7.70
N LYS A 34 3.34 16.26 7.07
CA LYS A 34 2.66 16.56 5.81
C LYS A 34 3.63 16.40 4.67
N TRP A 35 3.30 15.55 3.70
CA TRP A 35 4.04 15.46 2.45
C TRP A 35 3.20 16.10 1.33
N ILE A 36 3.69 17.19 0.75
CA ILE A 36 2.96 17.94 -0.29
C ILE A 36 2.59 17.00 -1.44
N GLY A 37 1.30 16.96 -1.79
CA GLY A 37 0.77 16.12 -2.88
C GLY A 37 0.64 14.64 -2.54
N ARG A 38 0.71 14.28 -1.25
CA ARG A 38 0.57 12.91 -0.72
C ARG A 38 -0.33 12.94 0.53
N PRO A 39 -0.83 11.78 0.99
CA PRO A 39 -1.56 11.72 2.25
C PRO A 39 -0.72 12.27 3.41
N GLU A 40 -1.35 13.04 4.29
CA GLU A 40 -0.75 13.42 5.57
C GLU A 40 -0.63 12.18 6.44
N VAL A 41 0.53 12.00 7.08
CA VAL A 41 0.71 11.02 8.14
C VAL A 41 0.44 11.74 9.45
N THR A 42 -0.71 11.46 10.05
CA THR A 42 -1.13 12.07 11.32
C THR A 42 -0.48 11.38 12.51
N GLN A 43 -0.21 10.07 12.37
CA GLN A 43 0.50 9.28 13.37
C GLN A 43 1.21 8.10 12.72
N LEU A 44 2.45 7.86 13.12
CA LEU A 44 3.20 6.65 12.87
C LEU A 44 3.91 6.23 14.16
N SER A 45 3.84 4.94 14.47
CA SER A 45 4.60 4.31 15.56
C SER A 45 5.09 2.93 15.15
N GLY A 46 6.11 2.43 15.85
CA GLY A 46 6.69 1.11 15.63
C GLY A 46 8.19 1.07 15.96
N GLY A 47 8.78 -0.12 15.89
CA GLY A 47 10.23 -0.29 15.96
C GLY A 47 10.85 -0.08 14.59
N PHE A 48 11.73 0.92 14.45
CA PHE A 48 12.45 1.18 13.21
C PHE A 48 13.88 0.67 13.28
N ARG A 49 14.32 -0.01 12.23
CA ARG A 49 15.71 -0.40 12.03
C ARG A 49 16.11 -0.23 10.56
N TYR A 50 17.29 0.31 10.33
CA TYR A 50 17.91 0.44 9.03
C TYR A 50 19.32 -0.13 9.07
N THR A 51 19.68 -0.82 7.99
CA THR A 51 21.02 -1.33 7.68
C THR A 51 21.31 -1.09 6.18
N PRO A 52 22.58 -1.23 5.73
CA PRO A 52 22.88 -1.17 4.30
C PRO A 52 22.16 -2.20 3.44
N ASN A 53 21.66 -3.30 4.04
CA ASN A 53 21.05 -4.41 3.31
C ASN A 53 19.54 -4.54 3.58
N GLY A 54 18.95 -3.62 4.35
CA GLY A 54 17.53 -3.69 4.64
C GLY A 54 17.02 -2.64 5.63
N MET A 55 15.70 -2.48 5.63
CA MET A 55 14.97 -1.56 6.49
C MET A 55 13.74 -2.28 7.04
N GLN A 56 13.44 -2.11 8.32
CA GLN A 56 12.34 -2.80 8.99
C GLN A 56 11.55 -1.83 9.86
N PHE A 57 10.23 -2.04 9.85
CA PHE A 57 9.26 -1.48 10.77
C PHE A 57 8.50 -2.65 11.43
N SER A 58 8.83 -2.93 12.70
CA SER A 58 8.08 -3.88 13.54
C SER A 58 6.95 -3.15 14.27
N ASP A 59 5.84 -3.85 14.53
CA ASP A 59 4.67 -3.29 15.22
C ASP A 59 4.24 -1.93 14.64
N LEU A 60 4.27 -1.85 13.30
CA LEU A 60 3.97 -0.64 12.55
C LEU A 60 2.49 -0.30 12.75
N SER A 61 2.23 0.93 13.16
CA SER A 61 0.91 1.54 13.08
C SER A 61 1.03 2.88 12.36
N VAL A 62 0.21 3.09 11.34
CA VAL A 62 0.15 4.32 10.54
C VAL A 62 -1.29 4.79 10.46
N ALA A 63 -1.52 6.07 10.70
CA ALA A 63 -2.79 6.73 10.50
C ALA A 63 -2.61 7.95 9.58
N THR A 64 -3.58 8.12 8.69
CA THR A 64 -3.81 9.31 7.88
C THR A 64 -5.20 9.86 8.24
N PRO A 65 -5.67 10.98 7.64
CA PRO A 65 -7.02 11.45 7.90
C PRO A 65 -8.12 10.44 7.57
N GLN A 66 -7.94 9.57 6.58
CA GLN A 66 -8.98 8.63 6.12
C GLN A 66 -8.58 7.15 6.14
N SER A 67 -7.31 6.82 6.41
CA SER A 67 -6.77 5.46 6.43
C SER A 67 -6.08 5.14 7.76
N ALA A 68 -6.02 3.85 8.07
CA ALA A 68 -5.28 3.31 9.20
C ALA A 68 -4.70 1.95 8.82
N ILE A 69 -3.44 1.70 9.12
CA ILE A 69 -2.76 0.44 8.78
C ILE A 69 -2.01 -0.03 10.02
N SER A 70 -2.15 -1.32 10.36
CA SER A 70 -1.36 -1.98 11.40
C SER A 70 -0.74 -3.27 10.89
N GLY A 71 0.52 -3.52 11.24
CA GLY A 71 1.23 -4.71 10.81
C GLY A 71 2.74 -4.62 10.92
N GLU A 72 3.44 -5.26 10.00
CA GLU A 72 4.89 -5.21 9.88
C GLU A 72 5.32 -5.01 8.43
N LEU A 73 6.49 -4.40 8.25
CA LEU A 73 7.03 -4.08 6.94
C LEU A 73 8.55 -4.22 6.97
N ALA A 74 9.09 -4.95 6.01
CA ALA A 74 10.52 -5.07 5.79
C ALA A 74 10.85 -4.84 4.32
N PHE A 75 12.01 -4.23 4.10
CA PHE A 75 12.65 -4.05 2.82
C PHE A 75 13.99 -4.76 2.86
N THR A 76 14.30 -5.56 1.85
CA THR A 76 15.61 -6.20 1.67
C THR A 76 16.17 -5.79 0.32
N TYR A 77 17.44 -5.40 0.31
CA TYR A 77 18.09 -4.80 -0.84
C TYR A 77 19.60 -4.83 -0.70
N ASP A 78 20.35 -4.69 -1.78
CA ASP A 78 21.70 -4.14 -1.71
C ASP A 78 21.62 -2.61 -1.81
N ARG A 79 22.63 -1.89 -1.29
CA ARG A 79 22.53 -0.43 -1.15
C ARG A 79 22.35 0.28 -2.49
N GLU A 80 22.96 -0.26 -3.54
CA GLU A 80 22.83 0.16 -4.94
C GLU A 80 21.41 -0.02 -5.49
N ASP A 81 20.63 -0.96 -4.97
CA ASP A 81 19.28 -1.24 -5.44
C ASP A 81 18.28 -0.15 -5.04
N LEU A 82 18.62 0.67 -4.05
CA LEU A 82 17.81 1.85 -3.69
C LEU A 82 17.69 2.85 -4.84
N ALA A 83 18.65 2.85 -5.79
CA ALA A 83 18.57 3.66 -7.00
C ALA A 83 17.46 3.17 -7.97
N ASP A 84 17.07 1.89 -7.85
CA ASP A 84 16.00 1.25 -8.62
C ASP A 84 15.02 0.54 -7.68
N PHE A 85 14.47 1.32 -6.75
CA PHE A 85 13.58 0.81 -5.69
C PHE A 85 12.40 0.00 -6.25
N VAL A 86 11.84 0.44 -7.38
CA VAL A 86 10.64 -0.16 -7.96
C VAL A 86 10.88 -1.60 -8.43
N ASN A 87 12.08 -1.89 -8.95
CA ASN A 87 12.38 -3.18 -9.56
C ASN A 87 13.29 -4.08 -8.71
N LYS A 88 14.03 -3.54 -7.75
CA LYS A 88 15.09 -4.30 -7.05
C LYS A 88 14.92 -4.43 -5.55
N VAL A 89 14.15 -3.55 -4.91
CA VAL A 89 13.94 -3.63 -3.46
C VAL A 89 12.82 -4.62 -3.18
N ASN A 90 13.17 -5.71 -2.48
CA ASN A 90 12.20 -6.72 -2.07
C ASN A 90 11.45 -6.23 -0.83
N ILE A 91 10.13 -6.39 -0.84
CA ILE A 91 9.20 -6.01 0.20
C ILE A 91 8.70 -7.30 0.84
N SER A 92 8.60 -7.31 2.16
CA SER A 92 7.82 -8.29 2.92
C SER A 92 6.95 -7.52 3.88
N ALA A 93 5.63 -7.68 3.79
CA ALA A 93 4.72 -7.03 4.72
C ALA A 93 3.58 -7.95 5.13
N ARG A 94 3.09 -7.77 6.34
CA ARG A 94 1.90 -8.44 6.83
C ARG A 94 1.02 -7.40 7.49
N PHE A 95 -0.18 -7.22 6.96
CA PHE A 95 -1.18 -6.33 7.54
C PHE A 95 -2.33 -7.18 8.06
N GLU A 96 -2.58 -7.07 9.37
CA GLU A 96 -3.65 -7.81 10.04
C GLU A 96 -4.95 -7.01 10.02
N ASP A 97 -4.87 -5.70 10.18
CA ASP A 97 -6.00 -4.76 10.11
C ASP A 97 -5.57 -3.49 9.38
N ALA A 98 -6.02 -3.34 8.14
CA ALA A 98 -5.79 -2.16 7.34
C ALA A 98 -7.11 -1.61 6.79
N VAL A 99 -7.27 -0.30 6.85
CA VAL A 99 -8.32 0.46 6.17
C VAL A 99 -7.64 1.49 5.29
N ILE A 100 -7.82 1.40 3.98
CA ILE A 100 -7.28 2.35 3.02
C ILE A 100 -8.43 3.08 2.33
N ALA A 101 -8.37 4.42 2.35
CA ALA A 101 -9.25 5.27 1.56
C ALA A 101 -8.75 5.38 0.11
N PHE A 102 -9.66 5.16 -0.83
CA PHE A 102 -9.33 5.19 -2.26
C PHE A 102 -8.89 6.58 -2.72
N ASP A 103 -9.47 7.65 -2.16
CA ASP A 103 -9.05 9.02 -2.44
C ASP A 103 -7.59 9.29 -2.04
N GLU A 104 -7.11 8.66 -0.97
CA GLU A 104 -5.71 8.76 -0.54
C GLU A 104 -4.79 7.87 -1.39
N ALA A 105 -5.25 6.68 -1.78
CA ALA A 105 -4.53 5.81 -2.73
C ALA A 105 -4.37 6.48 -4.11
N ASN A 106 -5.37 7.26 -4.55
CA ASN A 106 -5.35 8.02 -5.79
C ASN A 106 -4.25 9.09 -5.86
N LEU A 107 -3.68 9.51 -4.73
CA LEU A 107 -2.51 10.39 -4.70
C LEU A 107 -1.24 9.68 -5.19
N PHE A 108 -1.21 8.35 -5.16
CA PHE A 108 -0.12 7.53 -5.71
C PHE A 108 -0.45 6.98 -7.09
N TYR A 109 -1.66 6.43 -7.26
CA TYR A 109 -2.16 5.88 -8.52
C TYR A 109 -3.63 6.22 -8.70
N ASN A 110 -3.94 7.14 -9.62
CA ASN A 110 -5.28 7.65 -9.85
C ASN A 110 -6.14 6.68 -10.69
N GLY A 111 -6.51 5.54 -10.11
CA GLY A 111 -7.36 4.52 -10.77
C GLY A 111 -8.52 4.03 -9.92
N PHE A 112 -8.58 4.42 -8.66
CA PHE A 112 -9.64 4.03 -7.72
C PHE A 112 -10.80 5.03 -7.77
N GLY A 113 -12.03 4.58 -7.53
CA GLY A 113 -13.18 5.46 -7.42
C GLY A 113 -13.20 6.28 -6.12
N SER A 114 -13.88 7.42 -6.14
CA SER A 114 -13.91 8.36 -5.02
C SER A 114 -14.82 7.93 -3.88
N GLY A 115 -14.51 8.34 -2.64
CA GLY A 115 -15.38 8.20 -1.48
C GLY A 115 -15.51 6.78 -0.94
N LYS A 116 -14.67 5.86 -1.38
CA LYS A 116 -14.64 4.45 -0.94
C LYS A 116 -13.46 4.17 -0.03
N LYS A 117 -13.63 3.17 0.84
CA LYS A 117 -12.58 2.60 1.67
C LYS A 117 -12.57 1.09 1.50
N ALA A 118 -11.40 0.47 1.58
CA ALA A 118 -11.23 -0.96 1.67
C ALA A 118 -10.65 -1.31 3.04
N ALA A 119 -11.34 -2.18 3.78
CA ALA A 119 -10.81 -2.84 4.95
C ALA A 119 -10.21 -4.19 4.52
N PHE A 120 -8.99 -4.52 4.92
CA PHE A 120 -8.35 -5.77 4.53
C PHE A 120 -7.31 -6.28 5.52
N SER A 121 -7.01 -7.58 5.37
CA SER A 121 -5.84 -8.25 5.91
C SER A 121 -5.15 -9.01 4.77
N SER A 122 -3.81 -9.05 4.75
CA SER A 122 -3.04 -9.75 3.71
C SER A 122 -1.56 -9.81 4.02
N GLY A 123 -0.86 -10.82 3.48
CA GLY A 123 0.59 -10.79 3.28
C GLY A 123 0.96 -10.13 1.94
N PHE A 124 2.13 -9.51 1.87
CA PHE A 124 2.71 -8.93 0.66
C PHE A 124 4.17 -9.38 0.51
N SER A 125 4.59 -9.69 -0.71
CA SER A 125 5.99 -10.01 -1.01
C SER A 125 6.44 -9.55 -2.40
N GLY A 126 7.75 -9.56 -2.66
CA GLY A 126 8.32 -9.29 -3.99
C GLY A 126 8.72 -7.83 -4.17
N VAL A 127 8.81 -7.36 -5.42
CA VAL A 127 9.19 -5.98 -5.75
C VAL A 127 7.95 -5.17 -6.16
N LEU A 128 7.99 -3.83 -6.15
CA LEU A 128 6.82 -3.03 -6.55
C LEU A 128 6.37 -3.31 -8.00
N ASN A 129 7.31 -3.66 -8.88
CA ASN A 129 7.04 -4.11 -10.24
C ASN A 129 6.90 -5.64 -10.35
N GLY A 130 6.08 -6.22 -9.49
CA GLY A 130 5.91 -7.66 -9.36
C GLY A 130 5.46 -8.01 -7.95
N LEU A 131 4.52 -7.21 -7.44
CA LEU A 131 4.07 -7.27 -6.06
C LEU A 131 3.08 -8.41 -5.92
N GLU A 132 3.40 -9.34 -5.04
CA GLU A 132 2.53 -10.46 -4.71
C GLU A 132 1.75 -10.14 -3.44
N VAL A 133 0.48 -10.52 -3.43
CA VAL A 133 -0.46 -10.29 -2.34
C VAL A 133 -1.11 -11.63 -2.02
N HIS A 134 -0.85 -12.12 -0.82
CA HIS A 134 -1.21 -13.47 -0.38
C HIS A 134 -2.29 -13.41 0.69
N ASP A 135 -3.28 -14.29 0.58
CA ASP A 135 -4.37 -14.41 1.56
C ASP A 135 -5.13 -13.09 1.79
N LEU A 136 -5.33 -12.32 0.72
CA LEU A 136 -6.09 -11.08 0.79
C LEU A 136 -7.51 -11.40 1.22
N ARG A 137 -7.94 -10.85 2.35
CA ARG A 137 -9.34 -10.77 2.76
C ARG A 137 -9.71 -9.32 2.79
N MET A 138 -10.54 -8.87 1.86
CA MET A 138 -10.90 -7.46 1.66
C MET A 138 -12.42 -7.29 1.67
N VAL A 139 -12.88 -6.19 2.28
CA VAL A 139 -14.25 -5.69 2.17
C VAL A 139 -14.24 -4.21 1.78
N SER A 140 -15.07 -3.82 0.83
CA SER A 140 -15.29 -2.43 0.43
C SER A 140 -16.73 -2.24 -0.05
N GLY A 141 -17.54 -1.51 0.71
CA GLY A 141 -18.98 -1.35 0.41
C GLY A 141 -19.68 -2.71 0.30
N GLY A 142 -20.36 -2.96 -0.82
CA GLY A 142 -20.98 -4.26 -1.10
C GLY A 142 -20.02 -5.37 -1.55
N THR A 143 -18.73 -5.08 -1.75
CA THR A 143 -17.74 -6.04 -2.27
C THR A 143 -16.98 -6.73 -1.15
N ALA A 144 -16.86 -8.05 -1.23
CA ALA A 144 -15.94 -8.87 -0.46
C ALA A 144 -15.08 -9.73 -1.39
N ILE A 145 -13.79 -9.86 -1.11
CA ILE A 145 -12.83 -10.63 -1.92
C ILE A 145 -11.92 -11.42 -0.99
N ASN A 146 -11.73 -12.71 -1.31
CA ASN A 146 -10.75 -13.60 -0.73
C ASN A 146 -9.91 -14.24 -1.84
N GLY A 147 -8.60 -14.01 -1.86
CA GLY A 147 -7.75 -14.57 -2.91
C GLY A 147 -6.30 -14.12 -2.86
N ASP A 148 -5.55 -14.57 -3.85
CA ASP A 148 -4.15 -14.18 -4.06
C ASP A 148 -4.05 -13.35 -5.34
N PHE A 149 -3.20 -12.33 -5.33
CA PHE A 149 -3.05 -11.39 -6.42
C PHE A 149 -1.58 -11.15 -6.74
N ARG A 150 -1.32 -10.85 -8.01
CA ARG A 150 -0.03 -10.35 -8.48
C ARG A 150 -0.26 -9.09 -9.29
N PHE A 151 0.45 -8.04 -8.94
CA PHE A 151 0.43 -6.76 -9.62
C PHE A 151 1.79 -6.49 -10.27
N ASP A 152 1.80 -6.44 -11.60
CA ASP A 152 2.98 -6.00 -12.35
C ASP A 152 2.74 -4.58 -12.87
N ASN A 153 3.79 -3.77 -12.90
CA ASN A 153 3.81 -2.41 -13.45
C ASN A 153 2.87 -1.39 -12.77
N LEU A 154 2.50 -1.57 -11.50
CA LEU A 154 1.59 -0.65 -10.79
C LEU A 154 2.10 0.81 -10.79
N PHE A 155 3.42 1.00 -10.74
CA PHE A 155 4.06 2.31 -10.72
C PHE A 155 4.90 2.61 -11.98
N ALA A 156 4.90 1.69 -12.96
CA ALA A 156 5.65 1.88 -14.19
C ALA A 156 4.85 2.76 -15.17
N LYS A 157 5.49 3.81 -15.72
CA LYS A 157 4.83 4.70 -16.69
C LYS A 157 4.87 4.19 -18.12
N ALA A 158 5.85 3.35 -18.44
CA ALA A 158 6.13 2.92 -19.82
C ALA A 158 5.44 1.59 -20.18
N GLU A 159 5.05 0.80 -19.17
CA GLU A 159 4.52 -0.55 -19.36
C GLU A 159 3.06 -0.63 -18.89
N PRO A 160 2.21 -1.44 -19.54
CA PRO A 160 0.85 -1.65 -19.08
C PRO A 160 0.80 -2.29 -17.70
N PHE A 161 -0.05 -1.76 -16.84
CA PHE A 161 -0.46 -2.40 -15.59
C PHE A 161 -1.07 -3.78 -15.87
N LYS A 162 -0.63 -4.80 -15.14
CA LYS A 162 -1.19 -6.16 -15.22
C LYS A 162 -1.59 -6.63 -13.83
N VAL A 163 -2.72 -7.32 -13.77
CA VAL A 163 -3.18 -8.00 -12.57
C VAL A 163 -3.49 -9.46 -12.91
N ALA A 164 -2.92 -10.38 -12.13
CA ALA A 164 -3.34 -11.77 -12.09
C ALA A 164 -3.96 -12.05 -10.73
N ALA A 165 -5.02 -12.84 -10.70
CA ALA A 165 -5.76 -13.14 -9.47
C ALA A 165 -6.17 -14.62 -9.44
N SER A 166 -5.99 -15.24 -8.28
CA SER A 166 -6.59 -16.51 -7.92
C SER A 166 -7.60 -16.26 -6.80
N ILE A 167 -8.87 -16.13 -7.19
CA ILE A 167 -9.94 -15.76 -6.27
C ILE A 167 -10.56 -17.05 -5.71
N ARG A 168 -10.51 -17.20 -4.38
CA ARG A 168 -11.16 -18.29 -3.65
C ARG A 168 -12.63 -18.00 -3.44
N GLU A 169 -12.93 -16.79 -2.97
CA GLU A 169 -14.29 -16.33 -2.74
C GLU A 169 -14.41 -14.87 -3.15
N SER A 170 -15.52 -14.51 -3.77
CA SER A 170 -15.87 -13.11 -4.00
C SER A 170 -17.35 -12.94 -3.86
N SER A 171 -17.76 -11.78 -3.36
CA SER A 171 -19.14 -11.35 -3.45
C SER A 171 -19.16 -9.89 -3.87
N SER A 172 -19.75 -9.58 -5.02
CA SER A 172 -19.77 -8.21 -5.55
C SER A 172 -20.95 -8.01 -6.51
N SER A 173 -21.02 -6.83 -7.10
CA SER A 173 -21.92 -6.53 -8.23
C SER A 173 -21.14 -5.76 -9.30
N TYR A 174 -21.65 -5.76 -10.53
CA TYR A 174 -21.08 -4.97 -11.61
C TYR A 174 -20.84 -3.51 -11.20
N ARG A 175 -21.84 -2.87 -10.57
CA ARG A 175 -21.76 -1.48 -10.10
C ARG A 175 -20.67 -1.26 -9.06
N GLU A 176 -20.52 -2.20 -8.12
CA GLU A 176 -19.47 -2.09 -7.12
C GLU A 176 -18.08 -2.18 -7.75
N LEU A 177 -17.88 -3.10 -8.70
CA LEU A 177 -16.60 -3.25 -9.41
C LEU A 177 -16.24 -2.01 -10.24
N ILE A 178 -17.17 -1.52 -11.07
CA ILE A 178 -16.89 -0.34 -11.92
C ILE A 178 -16.80 0.96 -11.11
N THR A 179 -17.41 1.03 -9.93
CA THR A 179 -17.24 2.20 -9.04
C THR A 179 -15.98 2.09 -8.20
N ALA A 180 -15.46 0.89 -7.94
CA ALA A 180 -14.19 0.71 -7.24
C ALA A 180 -12.98 1.03 -8.12
N LEU A 181 -12.99 0.58 -9.39
CA LEU A 181 -11.89 0.77 -10.35
C LEU A 181 -12.43 1.25 -11.71
N PRO A 182 -12.97 2.47 -11.81
CA PRO A 182 -13.65 2.95 -13.01
C PRO A 182 -12.75 2.99 -14.25
N GLY A 183 -11.49 3.39 -14.10
CA GLY A 183 -10.55 3.48 -15.23
C GLY A 183 -10.11 2.12 -15.79
N ILE A 184 -10.12 1.08 -14.95
CA ILE A 184 -9.65 -0.27 -15.29
C ILE A 184 -10.83 -1.17 -15.66
N LEU A 185 -11.77 -1.34 -14.74
CA LEU A 185 -12.88 -2.28 -14.87
C LEU A 185 -14.06 -1.67 -15.63
N GLY A 186 -14.27 -0.36 -15.54
CA GLY A 186 -15.35 0.32 -16.27
C GLY A 186 -15.23 0.19 -17.79
N ASN A 187 -14.00 0.09 -18.31
CA ASN A 187 -13.73 -0.09 -19.74
C ASN A 187 -13.58 -1.57 -20.16
N SER A 188 -13.40 -2.47 -19.19
CA SER A 188 -13.05 -3.87 -19.46
C SER A 188 -14.21 -4.85 -19.18
N LEU A 189 -15.16 -4.49 -18.32
CA LEU A 189 -16.30 -5.33 -17.97
C LEU A 189 -17.54 -5.00 -18.82
N PRO A 190 -18.20 -5.99 -19.44
CA PRO A 190 -19.38 -5.73 -20.26
C PRO A 190 -20.59 -5.35 -19.39
N ALA A 191 -21.32 -4.31 -19.81
CA ALA A 191 -22.50 -3.79 -19.09
C ALA A 191 -23.63 -4.82 -18.89
N SER A 192 -23.64 -5.92 -19.66
CA SER A 192 -24.56 -7.03 -19.46
C SER A 192 -24.46 -7.69 -18.08
N LEU A 193 -23.30 -7.58 -17.41
CA LEU A 193 -23.10 -8.11 -16.06
C LEU A 193 -23.95 -7.40 -14.99
N ASP A 194 -24.46 -6.18 -15.25
CA ASP A 194 -25.37 -5.48 -14.33
C ASP A 194 -26.66 -6.30 -14.07
N LYS A 195 -27.07 -7.11 -15.04
CA LYS A 195 -28.26 -7.97 -14.94
C LYS A 195 -28.08 -9.14 -13.98
N LEU A 196 -26.84 -9.52 -13.63
CA LEU A 196 -26.57 -10.61 -12.70
C LEU A 196 -26.82 -10.21 -11.24
N GLY A 197 -26.98 -8.90 -10.96
CA GLY A 197 -27.14 -8.40 -9.60
C GLY A 197 -25.88 -8.67 -8.78
N ARG A 198 -26.07 -9.27 -7.60
CA ARG A 198 -24.97 -9.69 -6.72
C ARG A 198 -24.59 -11.13 -7.05
N PHE A 199 -23.30 -11.35 -7.28
CA PHE A 199 -22.69 -12.67 -7.54
C PHE A 199 -21.56 -12.93 -6.54
#